data_AF-A0AAF1A2I7-F1
#
_entry.id   AF-A0AAF1A2I7-F1
#
_cell.length_a   1.000
_cell.length_b   1.000
_cell.length_c   1.000
_cell.angle_alpha   90.00
_cell.angle_beta   90.00
_cell.angle_gamma   90.00
#
_symmetry.space_group_name_H-M   'P 1'
#
loop_
_entity.id
_entity.type
_entity.pdbx_description
1 polymer ?
#
loop_
_entity_poly.entity_id
_entity_poly.type
_entity_poly.pdbx_seq_one_letter_code
_entity_poly.pdbx_strand_id
1 'polypeptide(L)'
;MLIRNWRIPWEIAERVEDSQEIMKHINIQIRHTFREANQLADYITNIAIGTTEKQQFQEYNQLPSWGRRIVNIDKQQIPSIRIRTRKINNKNND
;
A
#
# COMPACT_ATOMS: atom_id res chain seq x y z
N MET A 1 15.31 26.46 -2.41
CA MET A 1 13.95 26.30 -1.86
C MET A 1 13.08 25.75 -2.97
N LEU A 2 12.86 24.43 -3.02
CA LEU A 2 12.06 23.82 -4.09
C LEU A 2 10.58 24.09 -3.81
N ILE A 3 10.00 25.05 -4.53
CA ILE A 3 8.56 25.27 -4.55
C ILE A 3 7.94 24.10 -5.32
N ARG A 4 7.60 23.04 -4.57
CA ARG A 4 6.84 21.89 -5.06
C ARG A 4 5.40 22.32 -5.28
N ASN A 5 5.12 22.96 -6.41
CA ASN A 5 3.75 23.08 -6.91
C ASN A 5 3.31 21.68 -7.36
N TRP A 6 2.79 20.89 -6.41
CA TRP A 6 2.03 19.70 -6.73
C TRP A 6 0.78 20.15 -7.47
N ARG A 7 0.85 20.17 -8.81
CA ARG A 7 -0.37 20.22 -9.62
C ARG A 7 -1.08 18.91 -9.35
N ILE A 8 -2.14 18.96 -8.55
CA ILE A 8 -3.09 17.86 -8.44
C ILE A 8 -3.50 17.55 -9.89
N PRO A 9 -3.26 16.34 -10.40
CA PRO A 9 -3.85 15.95 -11.68
C PRO A 9 -5.35 16.19 -11.52
N TRP A 10 -5.92 17.12 -12.29
CA TRP A 10 -7.33 17.51 -12.11
C TRP A 10 -8.27 16.29 -12.13
N GLU A 11 -7.86 15.22 -12.82
CA GLU A 11 -8.51 13.90 -12.88
C GLU A 11 -8.70 13.20 -11.51
N ILE A 12 -7.90 13.53 -10.49
CA ILE A 12 -8.03 12.96 -9.15
C ILE A 12 -8.58 13.96 -8.12
N ALA A 13 -8.72 15.24 -8.49
CA ALA A 13 -9.11 16.30 -7.57
C ALA A 13 -10.47 16.01 -6.92
N GLU A 14 -11.47 15.65 -7.73
CA GLU A 14 -12.81 15.26 -7.27
C GLU A 14 -12.75 14.13 -6.23
N ARG A 15 -12.02 13.04 -6.53
CA ARG A 15 -11.85 11.90 -5.60
C ARG A 15 -11.17 12.29 -4.29
N VAL A 16 -10.21 13.21 -4.35
CA VAL A 16 -9.49 13.71 -3.18
C VAL A 16 -10.42 14.59 -2.34
N GLU A 17 -11.21 15.45 -2.96
CA GLU A 17 -12.19 16.32 -2.29
C GLU A 17 -13.28 15.50 -1.59
N ASP A 18 -13.85 14.50 -2.27
CA ASP A 18 -14.81 13.56 -1.69
C ASP A 18 -14.23 12.84 -0.47
N SER A 19 -12.98 12.37 -0.59
CA SER A 19 -12.28 11.71 0.51
C SER A 19 -12.11 12.68 1.68
N GLN A 20 -11.69 13.93 1.42
CA GLN A 20 -11.53 14.95 2.45
C GLN A 20 -12.85 15.29 3.15
N GLU A 21 -13.96 15.32 2.41
CA GLU A 21 -15.28 15.57 3.00
C GLU A 21 -15.67 14.43 3.93
N ILE A 22 -15.53 13.17 3.49
CA ILE A 22 -15.77 12.01 4.35
C ILE A 22 -14.90 12.09 5.60
N MET A 23 -13.61 12.43 5.45
CA MET A 23 -12.67 12.55 6.57
C MET A 23 -13.09 13.58 7.62
N LYS A 24 -13.87 14.61 7.28
CA LYS A 24 -14.39 15.60 8.26
C LYS A 24 -15.47 15.01 9.16
N HIS A 25 -16.23 14.03 8.66
CA HIS A 25 -17.36 13.42 9.35
C HIS A 25 -16.98 12.20 10.20
N ILE A 26 -15.72 11.74 10.14
CA ILE A 26 -15.23 10.60 10.92
C ILE A 26 -13.94 10.93 11.67
N ASN A 27 -13.80 10.38 12.88
CA ASN A 27 -12.58 10.57 13.67
C ASN A 27 -11.44 9.70 13.12
N ILE A 28 -10.62 10.28 12.24
CA ILE A 28 -9.49 9.60 11.59
C ILE A 28 -8.16 10.03 12.20
N GLN A 29 -7.29 9.05 12.41
CA GLN A 29 -5.86 9.30 12.66
C GLN A 29 -5.04 8.85 11.45
N ILE A 30 -4.40 9.81 10.77
CA ILE A 30 -3.47 9.52 9.68
C ILE A 30 -2.13 9.09 10.29
N ARG A 31 -1.63 7.92 9.91
CA ARG A 31 -0.31 7.41 10.32
C ARG A 31 0.51 7.05 9.09
N HIS A 32 1.76 7.48 9.08
CA HIS A 32 2.73 7.01 8.09
C HIS A 32 3.36 5.71 8.59
N THR A 33 3.22 4.65 7.80
CA THR A 33 3.76 3.32 8.11
C THR A 33 4.80 2.92 7.07
N PHE A 34 5.66 1.98 7.44
CA PHE A 34 6.55 1.32 6.47
C PHE A 34 5.70 0.58 5.44
N ARG A 35 6.22 0.48 4.21
CA ARG A 35 5.53 -0.19 3.10
C ARG A 35 5.11 -1.62 3.47
N GLU A 36 5.96 -2.29 4.23
CA GLU A 36 5.82 -3.64 4.72
C GLU A 36 4.53 -3.83 5.56
N ALA A 37 4.10 -2.81 6.29
CA ALA A 37 2.84 -2.83 7.04
C ALA A 37 1.59 -2.72 6.15
N ASN A 38 1.75 -2.22 4.92
CA ASN A 38 0.64 -2.05 3.96
C ASN A 38 0.57 -3.19 2.93
N GLN A 39 1.29 -4.30 3.14
CA GLN A 39 1.35 -5.42 2.20
C GLN A 39 -0.01 -6.02 1.89
N LEU A 40 -0.92 -6.10 2.87
CA LEU A 40 -2.25 -6.66 2.66
C LEU A 40 -3.10 -5.77 1.75
N ALA A 41 -3.03 -4.44 1.92
CA ALA A 41 -3.73 -3.49 1.07
C ALA A 41 -3.20 -3.57 -0.37
N ASP A 42 -1.89 -3.53 -0.56
CA ASP A 42 -1.23 -3.71 -1.86
C ASP A 42 -1.69 -5.03 -2.53
N TYR A 43 -1.74 -6.13 -1.76
CA TYR A 43 -2.17 -7.44 -2.25
C TYR A 43 -3.63 -7.43 -2.73
N ILE A 44 -4.55 -6.90 -1.93
CA ILE A 44 -5.98 -6.82 -2.28
C ILE A 44 -6.17 -5.94 -3.52
N THR A 45 -5.50 -4.80 -3.61
CA THR A 45 -5.55 -3.92 -4.78
C THR A 45 -5.07 -4.65 -6.05
N ASN A 46 -3.99 -5.42 -5.96
CA ASN A 46 -3.50 -6.19 -7.11
C ASN A 46 -4.49 -7.27 -7.56
N ILE A 47 -5.22 -7.92 -6.64
CA ILE A 47 -6.28 -8.86 -7.02
C ILE A 47 -7.42 -8.11 -7.71
N ALA A 48 -7.84 -6.96 -7.17
CA ALA A 48 -8.91 -6.16 -7.74
C ALA A 48 -8.57 -5.66 -9.15
N ILE A 49 -7.30 -5.32 -9.44
CA ILE A 49 -6.87 -4.95 -10.80
C ILE A 49 -7.05 -6.12 -11.78
N GLY A 50 -6.81 -7.35 -11.33
CA GLY A 50 -6.95 -8.55 -12.15
C GLY A 50 -8.39 -9.07 -12.29
N THR A 51 -9.37 -8.47 -11.60
CA THR A 51 -10.74 -8.98 -11.53
C THR A 51 -11.74 -7.89 -11.93
N THR A 52 -12.68 -8.20 -12.81
CA THR A 52 -13.74 -7.25 -13.21
C THR A 52 -14.82 -7.07 -12.14
N GLU A 53 -14.98 -8.06 -11.27
CA GLU A 53 -16.02 -8.09 -10.25
C GLU A 53 -15.58 -7.43 -8.93
N LYS A 54 -16.55 -6.83 -8.24
CA LYS A 54 -16.33 -6.30 -6.89
C LYS A 54 -16.07 -7.47 -5.93
N GLN A 55 -14.91 -7.45 -5.30
CA GLN A 55 -14.54 -8.43 -4.28
C GLN A 55 -14.69 -7.85 -2.88
N GLN A 56 -15.24 -8.65 -1.97
CA GLN A 56 -15.34 -8.33 -0.55
C GLN A 56 -14.99 -9.57 0.26
N PHE A 57 -14.06 -9.43 1.20
CA PHE A 57 -13.65 -10.49 2.11
C PHE A 57 -14.05 -10.07 3.53
N GLN A 58 -15.07 -10.73 4.09
CA GLN A 58 -15.54 -10.48 5.45
C GLN A 58 -14.90 -11.42 6.46
N GLU A 59 -14.55 -12.63 6.02
CA GLU A 59 -13.93 -13.65 6.87
C GLU A 59 -12.49 -13.94 6.46
N TYR A 60 -11.67 -14.33 7.44
CA TYR A 60 -10.28 -14.72 7.21
C TYR A 60 -10.16 -15.89 6.21
N ASN A 61 -11.11 -16.83 6.23
CA ASN A 61 -11.09 -18.00 5.34
C ASN A 61 -11.40 -17.64 3.88
N GLN A 62 -12.04 -16.50 3.63
CA GLN A 62 -12.33 -16.03 2.27
C GLN A 62 -11.08 -15.42 1.61
N LEU A 63 -10.08 -15.02 2.40
CA LEU A 63 -8.84 -14.48 1.85
C LEU A 63 -8.05 -15.58 1.11
N PRO A 64 -7.49 -15.26 -0.07
CA PRO A 64 -6.53 -16.13 -0.73
C PRO A 64 -5.34 -16.48 0.18
N SER A 65 -4.67 -17.59 -0.13
CA SER A 65 -3.56 -18.13 0.68
C SER A 65 -2.48 -17.09 1.01
N TRP A 66 -2.09 -16.27 0.03
CA TRP A 66 -1.12 -15.20 0.20
C TRP A 66 -1.61 -14.08 1.13
N GLY A 67 -2.87 -13.66 0.99
CA GLY A 67 -3.48 -12.67 1.89
C GLY A 67 -3.52 -13.16 3.33
N ARG A 68 -3.93 -14.42 3.54
CA ARG A 68 -3.91 -15.09 4.85
C ARG A 68 -2.50 -15.13 5.46
N ARG A 69 -1.48 -15.43 4.64
CA ARG A 69 -0.09 -15.44 5.09
C ARG A 69 0.36 -14.06 5.58
N ILE A 70 0.04 -12.98 4.86
CA ILE A 70 0.39 -11.61 5.26
C ILE A 70 -0.25 -11.28 6.62
N VAL A 71 -1.54 -11.57 6.79
CA VAL A 71 -2.26 -11.36 8.06
C VAL A 71 -1.60 -12.12 9.22
N ASN A 72 -1.18 -13.37 9.00
CA ASN A 72 -0.55 -14.15 10.06
C ASN A 72 0.82 -13.61 10.46
N ILE A 73 1.64 -13.19 9.49
CA ILE A 73 2.95 -12.58 9.74
C ILE A 73 2.78 -11.31 10.59
N ASP A 74 1.80 -10.47 10.24
CA ASP A 74 1.48 -9.25 10.98
C ASP A 74 0.97 -9.55 12.40
N LYS A 75 0.03 -10.51 12.55
CA LYS A 75 -0.44 -10.96 13.88
C LYS A 75 0.66 -11.52 14.76
N GLN A 76 1.63 -12.21 14.16
CA GLN A 76 2.81 -12.75 14.87
C GLN A 76 3.88 -11.68 15.12
N GLN A 77 3.67 -10.43 14.67
CA GLN A 77 4.62 -9.32 14.78
C GLN A 77 6.00 -9.67 14.22
N ILE A 78 6.02 -10.49 13.16
CA ILE A 78 7.27 -10.89 12.50
C ILE A 78 7.70 -9.76 11.56
N PRO A 79 8.91 -9.20 11.73
CA PRO A 79 9.38 -8.12 10.88
C PRO A 79 9.58 -8.62 9.43
N SER A 80 8.88 -7.99 8.48
CA SER A 80 8.89 -8.37 7.06
C SER A 80 9.77 -7.43 6.21
N ILE A 81 11.00 -7.16 6.67
CA ILE A 81 11.92 -6.18 6.07
C ILE A 81 12.36 -6.60 4.66
N ARG A 82 12.22 -5.70 3.68
CA ARG A 82 12.78 -5.91 2.33
C ARG A 82 14.27 -5.59 2.27
N ILE A 83 15.10 -6.62 2.17
CA ILE A 83 16.54 -6.46 1.91
C ILE A 83 16.75 -6.29 0.40
N ARG A 84 17.38 -5.17 -0.02
CA ARG A 84 17.85 -4.96 -1.39
C ARG A 84 19.37 -4.95 -1.40
N THR A 85 19.98 -5.95 -2.02
CA THR A 85 21.42 -5.94 -2.28
C THR A 85 21.71 -5.11 -3.52
N ARG A 86 22.64 -4.16 -3.44
CA ARG A 86 23.21 -3.51 -4.64
C ARG A 86 24.38 -4.35 -5.12
N LYS A 87 24.44 -4.64 -6.43
CA LYS A 87 25.68 -5.14 -7.05
C LYS A 87 26.68 -3.98 -7.10
N ILE A 88 27.83 -4.17 -6.46
CA ILE A 88 28.97 -3.25 -6.60
C ILE A 88 29.75 -3.75 -7.81
N ASN A 89 29.69 -3.02 -8.92
CA ASN A 89 30.57 -3.29 -10.05
C ASN A 89 31.92 -2.61 -9.77
N ASN A 90 32.94 -3.39 -9.44
CA ASN A 90 34.32 -2.91 -9.46
C ASN A 90 34.68 -2.66 -10.93
N LYS A 91 34.74 -1.39 -11.34
CA LYS A 91 35.42 -1.02 -12.58
C LYS A 91 36.91 -1.24 -12.33
N ASN A 92 37.45 -2.35 -12.83
CA ASN A 92 38.89 -2.47 -13.01
C ASN A 92 39.26 -1.47 -14.11
N ASN A 93 40.00 -0.42 -13.73
CA ASN A 93 40.63 0.48 -14.70
C ASN A 93 41.92 -0.21 -15.15
N ASP A 94 41.84 -0.91 -16.28
CA ASP A 94 43.01 -1.29 -17.08
C ASP A 94 43.30 -0.16 -18.09
#